data_AF-A0A962KFM7-F1
#
_entry.id   AF-A0A962KFM7-F1
#
_cell.length_a   1.000
_cell.length_b   1.000
_cell.length_c   1.000
_cell.angle_alpha   90.00
_cell.angle_beta   90.00
_cell.angle_gamma   90.00
#
_symmetry.space_group_name_H-M   'P 1'
#
loop_
_entity.id
_entity.type
_entity.pdbx_description
1 polymer ?
#
loop_
_entity_poly.entity_id
_entity_poly.type
_entity_poly.pdbx_seq_one_letter_code
_entity_poly.pdbx_strand_id
1 'polypeptide(L)'
;MQHFRFSFIFTLVCLGLAAWWGLTHGPAAGVDTMFKVLLITAILAVMEVSLSFDNAVVNASVLRHWDEFWKTMFLTIGILVAVFGMRLVFPLLIVGVTADMSMVEVAQLALNDPKSYSEKLMAHHAEIAAFGGLFLLLVFLNFLFDDEKDTHWFHWLEHKLANLANVPAMSVFIALIALLVMVSAVEGETKLVVTLAGIWGIVVYVGVKALGHLLESSNSEEDEEKADSAVSGNIV
;
A
#
# COMPACT_ATOMS: atom_id res chain seq x y z
N MET A 1 1.05 25.23 -20.17
CA MET A 1 0.97 24.27 -21.31
C MET A 1 2.30 23.55 -21.60
N GLN A 2 3.48 24.18 -21.49
CA GLN A 2 4.75 23.51 -21.84
C GLN A 2 5.11 22.33 -20.91
N HIS A 3 4.79 22.40 -19.61
CA HIS A 3 5.08 21.33 -18.65
C HIS A 3 4.21 20.05 -18.80
N PHE A 4 3.09 20.11 -19.51
CA PHE A 4 2.16 18.96 -19.65
C PHE A 4 2.21 18.30 -21.04
N ARG A 5 3.03 18.80 -21.97
CA ARG A 5 3.07 18.28 -23.35
C ARG A 5 3.46 16.81 -23.38
N PHE A 6 4.43 16.42 -22.55
CA PHE A 6 4.85 15.03 -22.41
C PHE A 6 3.70 14.15 -21.88
N SER A 7 3.02 14.59 -20.82
CA SER A 7 1.89 13.87 -20.24
C SER A 7 0.75 13.66 -21.24
N PHE A 8 0.39 14.70 -22.02
CA PHE A 8 -0.66 14.56 -23.04
C PHE A 8 -0.28 13.60 -24.17
N ILE A 9 0.96 13.65 -24.64
CA ILE A 9 1.45 12.73 -25.67
C ILE A 9 1.44 11.30 -25.13
N PHE A 10 1.96 11.11 -23.92
CA PHE A 10 1.98 9.79 -23.26
C PHE A 10 0.57 9.23 -23.08
N THR A 11 -0.38 10.02 -22.58
CA THR A 11 -1.77 9.61 -22.45
C THR A 11 -2.39 9.23 -23.80
N LEU A 12 -2.12 10.01 -24.85
CA LEU A 12 -2.62 9.71 -26.20
C LEU A 12 -2.04 8.40 -26.73
N VAL A 13 -0.76 8.14 -26.51
CA VAL A 13 -0.11 6.86 -26.86
C VAL A 13 -0.77 5.70 -26.10
N CYS A 14 -0.97 5.82 -24.79
CA CYS A 14 -1.62 4.79 -23.98
C CYS A 14 -3.07 4.52 -24.42
N LEU A 15 -3.84 5.57 -24.72
CA LEU A 15 -5.20 5.42 -25.28
C LEU A 15 -5.17 4.79 -26.67
N GLY A 16 -4.20 5.14 -27.51
CA GLY A 16 -3.99 4.51 -28.82
C GLY A 16 -3.66 3.02 -28.69
N LEU A 17 -2.82 2.64 -27.74
CA LEU A 17 -2.52 1.24 -27.43
C LEU A 17 -3.75 0.49 -26.92
N ALA A 18 -4.55 1.11 -26.04
CA ALA A 18 -5.80 0.53 -25.55
C ALA A 18 -6.83 0.32 -26.68
N ALA A 19 -6.94 1.30 -27.59
CA ALA A 19 -7.77 1.17 -28.79
C ALA A 19 -7.29 0.03 -29.70
N TRP A 20 -5.98 -0.01 -29.98
CA TRP A 20 -5.38 -1.07 -30.78
C TRP A 20 -5.58 -2.46 -30.16
N TRP A 21 -5.45 -2.57 -28.84
CA TRP A 21 -5.70 -3.81 -28.11
C TRP A 21 -7.16 -4.26 -28.24
N GLY A 22 -8.13 -3.35 -28.02
CA GLY A 22 -9.55 -3.67 -28.19
C GLY A 22 -9.98 -4.01 -29.63
N LEU A 23 -9.23 -3.54 -30.63
CA LEU A 23 -9.45 -3.89 -32.04
C LEU A 23 -8.91 -5.28 -32.41
N THR A 24 -7.88 -5.77 -31.75
CA THR A 24 -7.08 -6.93 -32.21
C THR A 24 -7.18 -8.14 -31.29
N HIS A 25 -7.45 -7.96 -30.00
CA HIS A 25 -7.41 -9.02 -29.01
C HIS A 25 -8.80 -9.48 -28.57
N GLY A 26 -9.00 -10.80 -28.59
CA GLY A 26 -10.18 -11.49 -28.06
C GLY A 26 -11.17 -12.00 -29.12
N PRO A 27 -12.10 -12.91 -28.74
CA PRO A 27 -13.07 -13.52 -29.66
C PRO A 27 -14.09 -12.52 -30.25
N ALA A 28 -14.29 -11.39 -29.56
CA ALA A 28 -15.18 -10.29 -29.95
C ALA A 28 -14.40 -9.02 -30.34
N ALA A 29 -13.14 -9.18 -30.78
CA ALA A 29 -12.33 -8.06 -31.25
C ALA A 29 -13.05 -7.29 -32.38
N GLY A 30 -13.06 -5.96 -32.28
CA GLY A 30 -13.78 -5.12 -33.23
C GLY A 30 -14.01 -3.70 -32.72
N VAL A 31 -14.68 -2.90 -33.53
CA VAL A 31 -14.89 -1.46 -33.27
C VAL A 31 -15.70 -1.21 -31.98
N ASP A 32 -16.69 -2.07 -31.68
CA ASP A 32 -17.48 -1.97 -30.44
C ASP A 32 -16.63 -2.22 -29.19
N THR A 33 -15.80 -3.26 -29.21
CA THR A 33 -14.88 -3.59 -28.12
C THR A 33 -13.80 -2.52 -27.94
N MET A 34 -13.29 -1.94 -29.03
CA MET A 34 -12.38 -0.80 -28.98
C MET A 34 -12.98 0.37 -28.20
N PHE A 35 -14.22 0.78 -28.49
CA PHE A 35 -14.87 1.88 -27.77
C PHE A 35 -15.10 1.54 -26.29
N LYS A 36 -15.47 0.30 -25.96
CA LYS A 36 -15.60 -0.16 -24.57
C LYS A 36 -14.28 -0.09 -23.81
N VAL A 37 -13.20 -0.63 -24.39
CA VAL A 37 -11.87 -0.59 -23.78
C VAL A 37 -11.41 0.85 -23.60
N LEU A 38 -11.54 1.69 -24.62
CA LEU A 38 -11.22 3.13 -24.52
C LEU A 38 -11.99 3.83 -23.41
N LEU A 39 -13.29 3.57 -23.29
CA LEU A 39 -14.12 4.15 -22.23
C LEU A 39 -13.65 3.70 -20.84
N ILE A 40 -13.42 2.39 -20.66
CA ILE A 40 -12.95 1.83 -19.39
C ILE A 40 -11.58 2.43 -19.04
N THR A 41 -10.63 2.46 -19.98
CA THR A 41 -9.31 3.05 -19.78
C THR A 41 -9.41 4.53 -19.45
N ALA A 42 -10.28 5.30 -20.10
CA ALA A 42 -10.48 6.71 -19.80
C ALA A 42 -11.06 6.93 -18.40
N ILE A 43 -12.07 6.15 -18.01
CA ILE A 43 -12.64 6.21 -16.65
C ILE A 43 -11.57 5.87 -15.60
N LEU A 44 -10.84 4.76 -15.79
CA LEU A 44 -9.76 4.36 -14.89
C LEU A 44 -8.66 5.42 -14.81
N ALA A 45 -8.29 6.04 -15.94
CA ALA A 45 -7.29 7.10 -15.96
C ALA A 45 -7.75 8.34 -15.18
N VAL A 46 -9.01 8.76 -15.33
CA VAL A 46 -9.57 9.88 -14.55
C VAL A 46 -9.57 9.54 -13.07
N MET A 47 -10.06 8.35 -12.70
CA MET A 47 -10.09 7.87 -11.31
C MET A 47 -8.69 7.85 -10.70
N GLU A 48 -7.71 7.33 -11.44
CA GLU A 48 -6.33 7.23 -10.99
C GLU A 48 -5.69 8.60 -10.79
N VAL A 49 -5.92 9.55 -11.70
CA VAL A 49 -5.43 10.94 -11.55
C VAL A 49 -6.06 11.63 -10.35
N SER A 50 -7.38 11.46 -10.16
CA SER A 50 -8.09 12.05 -9.02
C SER A 50 -7.58 11.52 -7.68
N LEU A 51 -7.49 10.20 -7.52
CA LEU A 51 -7.04 9.57 -6.27
C LEU A 51 -5.54 9.75 -6.01
N SER A 52 -4.73 9.85 -7.08
CA SER A 52 -3.30 10.08 -6.95
C SER A 52 -2.97 11.51 -6.52
N PHE A 53 -3.85 12.48 -6.76
CA PHE A 53 -3.60 13.88 -6.40
C PHE A 53 -3.53 14.07 -4.88
N ASP A 54 -4.49 13.53 -4.14
CA ASP A 54 -4.52 13.63 -2.68
C ASP A 54 -3.28 12.98 -2.04
N ASN A 55 -2.91 11.80 -2.56
CA ASN A 55 -1.70 11.10 -2.14
C ASN A 55 -0.42 11.88 -2.48
N ALA A 56 -0.37 12.53 -3.64
CA ALA A 56 0.78 13.33 -4.04
C ALA A 56 0.96 14.58 -3.17
N VAL A 57 -0.13 15.24 -2.75
CA VAL A 57 -0.06 16.42 -1.87
C VAL A 57 0.50 16.07 -0.50
N VAL A 58 0.01 14.98 0.11
CA VAL A 58 0.51 14.52 1.41
C VAL A 58 1.96 14.05 1.31
N ASN A 59 2.32 13.27 0.28
CA ASN A 59 3.71 12.83 0.12
C ASN A 59 4.68 14.00 -0.15
N ALA A 60 4.23 15.03 -0.89
CA ALA A 60 5.03 16.22 -1.15
C ALA A 60 5.33 17.04 0.13
N SER A 61 4.39 17.10 1.08
CA SER A 61 4.62 17.79 2.36
C SER A 61 5.67 17.08 3.21
N VAL A 62 5.69 15.75 3.19
CA VAL A 62 6.71 14.93 3.87
C VAL A 62 8.07 15.07 3.18
N LEU A 63 8.13 14.92 1.86
CA LEU A 63 9.37 14.99 1.06
C LEU A 63 10.09 16.34 1.16
N ARG A 64 9.38 17.43 1.46
CA ARG A 64 9.98 18.77 1.57
C ARG A 64 11.11 18.82 2.61
N HIS A 65 11.01 18.00 3.65
CA HIS A 65 11.95 17.95 4.76
C HIS A 65 13.10 16.96 4.52
N TRP A 66 13.10 16.23 3.41
CA TRP A 66 14.13 15.24 3.10
C TRP A 66 15.30 15.85 2.33
N ASP A 67 16.49 15.26 2.53
CA ASP A 67 17.68 15.54 1.75
C ASP A 67 17.48 15.25 0.26
N GLU A 68 18.27 15.92 -0.58
CA GLU A 68 18.16 15.87 -2.04
C GLU A 68 18.31 14.45 -2.60
N PHE A 69 19.20 13.64 -2.01
CA PHE A 69 19.40 12.24 -2.40
C PHE A 69 18.14 11.40 -2.20
N TRP A 70 17.57 11.40 -0.99
CA TRP A 70 16.39 10.60 -0.65
C TRP A 70 15.14 11.07 -1.40
N LYS A 71 15.00 12.39 -1.58
CA LYS A 71 13.95 12.98 -2.40
C LYS A 71 14.03 12.49 -3.84
N THR A 72 15.22 12.49 -4.44
CA THR A 72 15.43 12.02 -5.82
C THR A 72 15.20 10.52 -5.94
N MET A 73 15.69 9.73 -4.99
CA MET A 73 15.49 8.27 -4.94
C MET A 73 13.99 7.91 -4.86
N PHE A 74 13.25 8.59 -3.99
CA PHE A 74 11.81 8.38 -3.85
C PHE A 74 11.05 8.78 -5.11
N LEU A 75 11.37 9.95 -5.69
CA LEU A 75 10.69 10.45 -6.89
C LEU A 75 10.99 9.63 -8.15
N THR A 76 12.10 8.89 -8.18
CA THR A 76 12.49 8.05 -9.31
C THR A 76 12.07 6.59 -9.10
N ILE A 77 12.72 5.90 -8.17
CA ILE A 77 12.53 4.47 -7.92
C ILE A 77 11.30 4.24 -7.04
N GLY A 78 11.12 5.07 -6.00
CA GLY A 78 9.99 4.93 -5.07
C GLY A 78 8.64 4.99 -5.77
N ILE A 79 8.40 6.01 -6.59
CA ILE A 79 7.16 6.14 -7.39
C ILE A 79 7.04 4.98 -8.39
N LEU A 80 8.12 4.58 -9.07
CA LEU A 80 8.08 3.46 -10.02
C LEU A 80 7.64 2.16 -9.34
N VAL A 81 8.20 1.83 -8.18
CA VAL A 81 7.82 0.65 -7.40
C VAL A 81 6.41 0.78 -6.83
N ALA A 82 6.03 1.95 -6.32
CA ALA A 82 4.69 2.18 -5.81
C ALA A 82 3.61 2.08 -6.91
N VAL A 83 3.93 2.51 -8.13
CA VAL A 83 2.98 2.44 -9.25
C VAL A 83 2.98 1.06 -9.89
N PHE A 84 4.10 0.62 -10.45
CA PHE A 84 4.16 -0.64 -11.20
C PHE A 84 4.32 -1.85 -10.28
N GLY A 85 5.11 -1.73 -9.22
CA GLY A 85 5.28 -2.81 -8.25
C GLY A 85 3.96 -3.18 -7.59
N MET A 86 3.27 -2.21 -6.98
CA MET A 86 2.02 -2.50 -6.27
C MET A 86 0.81 -2.71 -7.19
N ARG A 87 0.73 -2.04 -8.36
CA ARG A 87 -0.46 -2.17 -9.23
C ARG A 87 -0.33 -3.29 -10.27
N LEU A 88 0.86 -3.58 -10.79
CA LEU A 88 1.06 -4.59 -11.84
C LEU A 88 1.70 -5.85 -11.28
N VAL A 89 2.89 -5.72 -10.67
CA VAL A 89 3.69 -6.89 -10.27
C VAL A 89 3.06 -7.62 -9.09
N PHE A 90 2.57 -6.89 -8.10
CA PHE A 90 2.03 -7.48 -6.87
C PHE A 90 0.77 -8.34 -7.10
N PRO A 91 -0.25 -7.91 -7.87
CA PRO A 91 -1.38 -8.78 -8.19
C PRO A 91 -0.96 -10.05 -8.96
N LEU A 92 -0.02 -9.93 -9.91
CA LEU A 92 0.48 -11.08 -10.65
C LEU A 92 1.28 -12.03 -9.75
N LEU A 93 2.08 -11.52 -8.80
CA LEU A 93 2.80 -12.32 -7.82
C LEU A 93 1.84 -13.12 -6.94
N ILE A 94 0.77 -12.49 -6.46
CA ILE A 94 -0.25 -13.16 -5.64
C ILE A 94 -0.85 -14.33 -6.41
N VAL A 95 -1.30 -14.10 -7.64
CA VAL A 95 -1.90 -15.18 -8.45
C VAL A 95 -0.86 -16.24 -8.79
N GLY A 96 0.39 -15.87 -9.08
CA GLY A 96 1.46 -16.83 -9.38
C GLY A 96 1.76 -17.76 -8.20
N VAL A 97 1.94 -17.22 -7.00
CA VAL A 97 2.20 -18.01 -5.79
C VAL A 97 1.00 -18.88 -5.43
N THR A 98 -0.22 -18.36 -5.56
CA THR A 98 -1.45 -19.08 -5.15
C THR A 98 -1.93 -20.10 -6.19
N ALA A 99 -1.60 -19.91 -7.47
CA ALA A 99 -1.93 -20.82 -8.55
C ALA A 99 -0.81 -21.81 -8.87
N ASP A 100 0.35 -21.71 -8.21
CA ASP A 100 1.57 -22.44 -8.56
C ASP A 100 1.93 -22.27 -10.05
N MET A 101 1.81 -21.03 -10.53
CA MET A 101 2.04 -20.63 -11.92
C MET A 101 3.24 -19.70 -12.01
N SER A 102 3.99 -19.80 -13.10
CA SER A 102 5.06 -18.86 -13.39
C SER A 102 4.51 -17.46 -13.71
N MET A 103 5.29 -16.41 -13.44
CA MET A 103 4.89 -15.01 -13.70
C MET A 103 4.43 -14.77 -15.14
N VAL A 104 5.05 -15.46 -16.09
CA VAL A 104 4.73 -15.35 -17.51
C VAL A 104 3.36 -15.98 -17.81
N GLU A 105 3.06 -17.14 -17.24
CA GLU A 105 1.77 -17.81 -17.40
C GLU A 105 0.64 -16.99 -16.77
N VAL A 106 0.87 -16.39 -15.60
CA VAL A 106 -0.11 -15.50 -14.96
C VAL A 106 -0.36 -14.27 -15.82
N ALA A 107 0.68 -13.67 -16.39
CA ALA A 107 0.54 -12.53 -17.30
C ALA A 107 -0.25 -12.93 -18.56
N GLN A 108 0.00 -14.11 -19.11
CA GLN A 108 -0.76 -14.65 -20.24
C GLN A 108 -2.22 -14.92 -19.86
N LEU A 109 -2.48 -15.45 -18.66
CA LEU A 109 -3.82 -15.67 -18.13
C LEU A 109 -4.56 -14.33 -17.98
N ALA A 110 -3.93 -13.33 -17.37
CA ALA A 110 -4.51 -12.01 -17.18
C ALA A 110 -4.87 -11.31 -18.51
N LEU A 111 -4.07 -11.50 -19.56
CA LEU A 111 -4.29 -10.88 -20.87
C LEU A 111 -5.30 -11.62 -21.75
N ASN A 112 -5.31 -12.96 -21.70
CA ASN A 112 -6.10 -13.78 -22.62
C ASN A 112 -7.37 -14.36 -22.00
N ASP A 113 -7.39 -14.58 -20.67
CA ASP A 113 -8.57 -15.02 -19.93
C ASP A 113 -8.72 -14.24 -18.60
N PRO A 114 -9.20 -12.97 -18.67
CA PRO A 114 -9.38 -12.13 -17.49
C PRO A 114 -10.38 -12.71 -16.47
N LYS A 115 -11.28 -13.59 -16.89
CA LYS A 115 -12.28 -14.19 -15.99
C LYS A 115 -11.64 -15.21 -15.08
N SER A 116 -10.88 -16.14 -15.64
CA SER A 116 -10.15 -17.14 -14.85
C SER A 116 -9.10 -16.48 -13.94
N TYR A 117 -8.40 -15.45 -14.44
CA TYR A 117 -7.51 -14.64 -13.60
C TYR A 117 -8.24 -14.00 -12.41
N SER A 118 -9.40 -13.38 -12.65
CA SER A 118 -10.22 -12.77 -11.60
C SER A 118 -10.70 -13.79 -10.58
N GLU A 119 -11.17 -14.97 -11.02
CA GLU A 119 -11.59 -16.06 -10.12
C GLU A 119 -10.45 -16.51 -9.21
N LYS A 120 -9.25 -16.71 -9.77
CA LYS A 120 -8.08 -17.13 -9.00
C LYS A 120 -7.62 -16.05 -8.02
N LEU A 121 -7.68 -14.78 -8.41
CA LEU A 121 -7.39 -13.65 -7.52
C LEU A 121 -8.44 -13.54 -6.39
N MET A 122 -9.73 -13.70 -6.71
CA MET A 122 -10.83 -13.61 -5.75
C MET A 122 -10.85 -14.77 -4.76
N ALA A 123 -10.35 -15.95 -5.14
CA ALA A 123 -10.24 -17.10 -4.25
C ALA A 123 -9.40 -16.81 -2.99
N HIS A 124 -8.41 -15.92 -3.09
CA HIS A 124 -7.53 -15.52 -1.98
C HIS A 124 -7.82 -14.12 -1.44
N HIS A 125 -8.87 -13.46 -1.93
CA HIS A 125 -9.24 -12.11 -1.50
C HIS A 125 -9.42 -12.01 0.02
N ALA A 126 -10.04 -13.03 0.65
CA ALA A 126 -10.29 -13.05 2.09
C ALA A 126 -8.98 -13.02 2.91
N GLU A 127 -7.96 -13.75 2.47
CA GLU A 127 -6.66 -13.82 3.15
C GLU A 127 -5.92 -12.48 3.04
N ILE A 128 -5.88 -11.91 1.82
CA ILE A 128 -5.24 -10.63 1.53
C ILE A 128 -5.93 -9.50 2.31
N ALA A 129 -7.26 -9.51 2.33
CA ALA A 129 -8.06 -8.54 3.07
C ALA A 129 -7.86 -8.65 4.58
N ALA A 130 -7.74 -9.86 5.13
CA ALA A 130 -7.49 -10.04 6.55
C ALA A 130 -6.08 -9.59 6.96
N PHE A 131 -5.05 -9.95 6.18
CA PHE A 131 -3.67 -9.51 6.39
C PHE A 131 -3.57 -7.97 6.35
N GLY A 132 -3.98 -7.38 5.22
CA GLY A 132 -3.88 -5.94 5.01
C GLY A 132 -4.82 -5.15 5.92
N GLY A 133 -6.02 -5.66 6.16
CA GLY A 133 -7.03 -5.06 7.01
C GLY A 133 -6.57 -4.93 8.46
N LEU A 134 -5.96 -5.98 9.04
CA LEU A 134 -5.41 -5.88 10.40
C LEU A 134 -4.17 -5.01 10.49
N PHE A 135 -3.28 -5.08 9.49
CA PHE A 135 -2.13 -4.20 9.43
C PHE A 135 -2.57 -2.72 9.43
N LEU A 136 -3.50 -2.36 8.55
CA LEU A 136 -4.04 -1.00 8.45
C LEU A 136 -4.85 -0.60 9.69
N LEU A 137 -5.60 -1.54 10.28
CA LEU A 137 -6.29 -1.29 11.55
C LEU A 137 -5.31 -0.93 12.66
N LEU A 138 -4.15 -1.59 12.74
CA LEU A 138 -3.12 -1.25 13.73
C LEU A 138 -2.48 0.12 13.45
N VAL A 139 -2.18 0.43 12.18
CA VAL A 139 -1.71 1.76 11.79
C VAL A 139 -2.73 2.82 12.23
N PHE A 140 -4.01 2.59 11.94
CA PHE A 140 -5.10 3.49 12.32
C PHE A 140 -5.26 3.62 13.84
N LEU A 141 -5.26 2.51 14.59
CA LEU A 141 -5.44 2.54 16.05
C LEU A 141 -4.24 3.16 16.76
N ASN A 142 -3.01 2.89 16.32
CA ASN A 142 -1.84 3.61 16.82
C ASN A 142 -1.91 5.09 16.41
N PHE A 143 -2.45 5.39 15.23
CA PHE A 143 -2.74 6.76 14.86
C PHE A 143 -3.91 7.38 15.64
N LEU A 144 -4.79 6.62 16.28
CA LEU A 144 -5.92 7.16 17.04
C LEU A 144 -5.56 7.39 18.51
N PHE A 145 -4.69 6.54 19.07
CA PHE A 145 -4.32 6.56 20.50
C PHE A 145 -3.07 7.37 20.82
N ASP A 146 -2.40 7.93 19.83
CA ASP A 146 -1.23 8.77 20.10
C ASP A 146 -1.71 10.20 20.47
N ASP A 147 -1.51 10.54 21.74
CA ASP A 147 -1.99 11.78 22.37
C ASP A 147 -1.17 13.02 21.94
N GLU A 148 -0.04 12.85 21.25
CA GLU A 148 0.81 13.96 20.79
C GLU A 148 0.39 14.51 19.41
N LYS A 149 -0.74 14.07 18.86
CA LYS A 149 -1.23 14.53 17.55
C LYS A 149 -1.80 15.93 17.60
N ASP A 150 -1.39 16.75 16.65
CA ASP A 150 -1.95 18.09 16.44
C ASP A 150 -3.43 18.08 16.00
N THR A 151 -3.92 16.98 15.42
CA THR A 151 -5.29 16.86 14.88
C THR A 151 -6.10 15.80 15.59
N HIS A 152 -7.06 16.24 16.41
CA HIS A 152 -8.03 15.43 17.13
C HIS A 152 -9.38 15.46 16.39
N TRP A 153 -9.84 14.33 15.82
CA TRP A 153 -11.09 14.29 15.04
C TRP A 153 -12.31 14.22 15.95
N PHE A 154 -12.21 13.53 17.08
CA PHE A 154 -13.29 13.37 18.07
C PHE A 154 -12.79 13.61 19.50
N HIS A 155 -12.59 14.89 19.87
CA HIS A 155 -12.06 15.31 21.18
C HIS A 155 -12.64 14.59 22.42
N TRP A 156 -13.95 14.28 22.43
CA TRP A 156 -14.58 13.60 23.57
C TRP A 156 -14.27 12.09 23.63
N LEU A 157 -14.17 11.44 22.47
CA LEU A 157 -13.89 10.00 22.37
C LEU A 157 -12.40 9.73 22.56
N GLU A 158 -11.55 10.57 21.97
CA GLU A 158 -10.10 10.51 22.06
C GLU A 158 -9.62 10.76 23.50
N HIS A 159 -10.11 11.78 24.21
CA HIS A 159 -9.68 12.03 25.60
C HIS A 159 -10.07 10.91 26.58
N LYS A 160 -11.14 10.15 26.29
CA LYS A 160 -11.55 8.99 27.10
C LYS A 160 -10.76 7.72 26.74
N LEU A 161 -10.31 7.60 25.50
CA LEU A 161 -9.45 6.52 25.00
C LEU A 161 -7.96 6.78 25.26
N ALA A 162 -7.54 8.03 25.43
CA ALA A 162 -6.21 8.48 25.86
C ALA A 162 -5.82 7.85 27.21
N ASN A 163 -6.78 7.74 28.14
CA ASN A 163 -6.55 7.03 29.40
C ASN A 163 -6.31 5.51 29.22
N LEU A 164 -6.72 4.93 28.08
CA LEU A 164 -6.37 3.57 27.65
C LEU A 164 -5.08 3.52 26.80
N ALA A 165 -4.60 4.67 26.29
CA ALA A 165 -3.41 4.81 25.46
C ALA A 165 -2.10 4.57 26.22
N ASN A 166 -2.13 4.60 27.56
CA ASN A 166 -0.99 4.24 28.41
C ASN A 166 -0.51 2.77 28.26
N VAL A 167 -1.19 1.96 27.44
CA VAL A 167 -0.74 0.60 27.12
C VAL A 167 -0.58 0.49 25.60
N PRO A 168 0.66 0.52 25.07
CA PRO A 168 0.96 0.29 23.65
C PRO A 168 0.35 -1.02 23.10
N ALA A 169 0.08 -1.99 23.97
CA ALA A 169 -0.57 -3.26 23.63
C ALA A 169 -2.09 -3.15 23.40
N MET A 170 -2.72 -2.02 23.70
CA MET A 170 -4.18 -1.85 23.56
C MET A 170 -4.64 -1.88 22.10
N SER A 171 -3.85 -1.30 21.19
CA SER A 171 -4.10 -1.36 19.73
C SER A 171 -4.07 -2.81 19.21
N VAL A 172 -3.07 -3.59 19.66
CA VAL A 172 -2.94 -5.01 19.34
C VAL A 172 -4.09 -5.82 19.91
N PHE A 173 -4.49 -5.57 21.16
CA PHE A 173 -5.62 -6.24 21.78
C PHE A 173 -6.93 -6.00 21.00
N ILE A 174 -7.22 -4.75 20.61
CA ILE A 174 -8.41 -4.42 19.82
C ILE A 174 -8.35 -5.08 18.44
N ALA A 175 -7.18 -5.08 17.78
CA ALA A 175 -7.00 -5.76 16.51
C ALA A 175 -7.22 -7.28 16.60
N LEU A 176 -6.78 -7.92 17.70
CA LEU A 176 -7.05 -9.33 17.97
C LEU A 176 -8.54 -9.60 18.21
N ILE A 177 -9.26 -8.75 18.94
CA ILE A 177 -10.71 -8.86 19.08
C ILE A 177 -11.39 -8.72 17.71
N ALA A 178 -10.99 -7.72 16.92
CA ALA A 178 -11.52 -7.52 15.58
C ALA A 178 -11.29 -8.75 14.69
N LEU A 179 -10.11 -9.38 14.79
CA LEU A 179 -9.81 -10.63 14.10
C LEU A 179 -10.75 -11.75 14.54
N LEU A 180 -10.95 -11.95 15.85
CA LEU A 180 -11.84 -12.98 16.38
C LEU A 180 -13.29 -12.79 15.89
N VAL A 181 -13.77 -11.54 15.85
CA VAL A 181 -15.09 -11.20 15.32
C VAL A 181 -15.16 -11.48 13.82
N MET A 182 -14.18 -11.05 13.03
CA MET A 182 -14.14 -11.32 11.60
C MET A 182 -14.11 -12.83 11.30
N VAL A 183 -13.25 -13.58 12.00
CA VAL A 183 -13.13 -15.04 11.87
C VAL A 183 -14.41 -15.76 12.30
N SER A 184 -15.20 -15.18 13.21
CA SER A 184 -16.50 -15.75 13.58
C SER A 184 -17.53 -15.66 12.45
N ALA A 185 -17.41 -14.66 11.56
CA ALA A 185 -18.27 -14.49 10.39
C ALA A 185 -17.78 -15.28 9.17
N VAL A 186 -16.57 -15.86 9.22
CA VAL A 186 -16.03 -16.71 8.16
C VAL A 186 -16.43 -18.16 8.43
N GLU A 187 -17.14 -18.75 7.48
CA GLU A 187 -17.55 -20.15 7.50
C GLU A 187 -16.65 -21.00 6.60
N GLY A 188 -16.45 -22.27 6.97
CA GLY A 188 -15.77 -23.27 6.14
C GLY A 188 -14.24 -23.35 6.29
N GLU A 189 -13.59 -23.90 5.26
CA GLU A 189 -12.17 -24.29 5.25
C GLU A 189 -11.20 -23.11 5.20
N THR A 190 -11.66 -21.92 4.78
CA THR A 190 -10.83 -20.70 4.69
C THR A 190 -10.54 -20.07 6.05
N LYS A 191 -11.27 -20.47 7.11
CA LYS A 191 -11.18 -19.87 8.44
C LYS A 191 -9.77 -19.89 9.04
N LEU A 192 -9.06 -21.00 8.91
CA LEU A 192 -7.69 -21.14 9.41
C LEU A 192 -6.73 -20.21 8.65
N VAL A 193 -6.82 -20.22 7.32
CA VAL A 193 -5.93 -19.42 6.46
C VAL A 193 -6.14 -17.93 6.68
N VAL A 194 -7.39 -17.48 6.80
CA VAL A 194 -7.75 -16.11 7.15
C VAL A 194 -7.24 -15.70 8.53
N THR A 195 -7.32 -16.60 9.51
CA THR A 195 -6.81 -16.34 10.87
C THR A 195 -5.29 -16.17 10.85
N LEU A 196 -4.57 -17.07 10.17
CA LEU A 196 -3.12 -16.97 10.02
C LEU A 196 -2.70 -15.71 9.26
N ALA A 197 -3.41 -15.35 8.18
CA ALA A 197 -3.15 -14.14 7.41
C ALA A 197 -3.34 -12.88 8.28
N GLY A 198 -4.41 -12.82 9.07
CA GLY A 198 -4.63 -11.73 10.03
C GLY A 198 -3.50 -11.65 11.08
N ILE A 199 -3.12 -12.77 11.69
CA ILE A 199 -1.99 -12.81 12.65
C ILE A 199 -0.70 -12.31 11.99
N TRP A 200 -0.40 -12.73 10.76
CA TRP A 200 0.76 -12.23 10.02
C TRP A 200 0.70 -10.72 9.80
N GLY A 201 -0.48 -10.15 9.55
CA GLY A 201 -0.67 -8.70 9.47
C GLY A 201 -0.26 -7.98 10.76
N ILE A 202 -0.65 -8.54 11.91
CA ILE A 202 -0.24 -8.04 13.24
C ILE A 202 1.26 -8.19 13.44
N VAL A 203 1.82 -9.36 13.15
CA VAL A 203 3.25 -9.66 13.32
C VAL A 203 4.11 -8.72 12.49
N VAL A 204 3.76 -8.50 11.22
CA VAL A 204 4.50 -7.58 10.34
C VAL A 204 4.43 -6.16 10.88
N TYR A 205 3.25 -5.69 11.32
CA TYR A 205 3.13 -4.36 11.91
C TYR A 205 4.02 -4.18 13.14
N VAL A 206 3.95 -5.10 14.09
CA VAL A 206 4.76 -5.06 15.32
C VAL A 206 6.25 -5.18 14.99
N GLY A 207 6.61 -6.02 14.02
CA GLY A 207 7.99 -6.19 13.55
C GLY A 207 8.56 -4.91 12.97
N VAL A 208 7.82 -4.20 12.11
CA VAL A 208 8.24 -2.90 11.56
C VAL A 208 8.42 -1.87 12.68
N LYS A 209 7.50 -1.81 13.64
CA LYS A 209 7.61 -0.89 14.80
C LYS A 209 8.84 -1.21 15.66
N ALA A 210 9.11 -2.48 15.90
CA ALA A 210 10.28 -2.92 16.65
C ALA A 210 11.59 -2.56 15.92
N LEU A 211 11.67 -2.78 14.61
CA LEU A 211 12.82 -2.38 13.81
C LEU A 211 13.03 -0.86 13.83
N GLY A 212 11.95 -0.08 13.75
CA GLY A 212 12.01 1.38 13.86
C GLY A 212 12.65 1.83 15.17
N HIS A 213 12.19 1.28 16.31
CA HIS A 213 12.78 1.59 17.61
C HIS A 213 14.25 1.19 17.75
N LEU A 214 14.65 0.04 17.19
CA LEU A 214 16.06 -0.38 17.21
C LEU A 214 16.97 0.58 16.42
N LEU A 215 16.50 1.04 15.27
CA LEU A 215 17.25 1.98 14.43
C LEU A 215 17.34 3.38 15.05
N GLU A 216 16.26 3.84 15.68
CA GLU A 216 16.24 5.13 16.39
C GLU A 216 17.16 5.12 17.61
N SER A 217 17.16 4.02 18.38
CA SER A 217 18.07 3.81 19.51
C SER A 217 19.54 3.82 19.10
N SER A 218 19.90 3.23 17.95
CA SER A 218 21.28 3.27 17.45
C SER A 218 21.73 4.67 17.03
N ASN A 219 20.80 5.50 16.52
CA ASN A 219 21.13 6.85 16.06
C ASN A 219 21.33 7.81 17.25
N SER A 220 20.55 7.65 18.32
CA SER A 220 20.71 8.42 19.56
C SER A 220 22.04 8.13 20.27
N GLU A 221 22.52 6.88 20.25
CA GLU A 221 23.82 6.51 20.82
C GLU A 221 24.99 7.11 20.01
N GLU A 222 24.90 7.13 18.67
CA GLU A 222 25.90 7.79 17.82
C GLU A 222 25.94 9.31 17.97
N ASP A 223 24.79 9.96 18.19
CA ASP A 223 24.70 11.40 18.41
C ASP A 223 25.22 11.80 19.81
N GLU A 224 25.00 10.96 20.83
CA GLU A 224 25.59 11.13 22.17
C GLU A 224 27.12 10.93 22.15
N GLU A 225 27.65 9.90 21.47
CA GLU A 225 29.11 9.71 21.32
C GLU A 225 29.79 10.86 20.54
N LYS A 226 29.13 11.41 19.52
CA LYS A 226 29.62 12.60 18.79
C LYS A 226 29.59 13.87 19.65
N ALA A 227 28.57 14.04 20.48
CA ALA A 227 28.49 15.16 21.42
C ALA A 227 29.59 15.06 22.50
N ASP A 228 29.82 13.87 23.06
CA ASP A 228 30.82 13.67 24.12
C ASP A 228 32.26 13.77 23.60
N SER A 229 32.52 13.31 22.37
CA SER A 229 33.82 13.51 21.69
C SER A 229 34.08 14.97 21.29
N ALA A 230 33.05 15.74 20.91
CA ALA A 230 33.17 17.17 20.63
C ALA A 230 33.43 18.01 21.90
N VAL A 231 32.88 17.61 23.05
CA VAL A 231 33.15 18.23 24.36
C VAL A 231 34.57 17.90 24.84
N SER A 232 35.03 16.65 24.65
CA SER A 232 36.39 16.24 25.02
C SER A 232 37.49 16.90 24.16
N GLY A 233 37.21 17.15 22.87
CA GLY A 233 38.15 17.80 21.94
C GLY A 233 38.37 19.30 22.16
N ASN A 234 37.50 19.99 22.91
CA ASN A 234 37.61 21.42 23.19
C ASN A 234 38.32 21.76 24.52
N ILE A 235 38.83 20.76 25.25
CA ILE A 235 39.48 20.93 26.56
C ILE A 235 41.04 20.86 26.46
N VAL A 236 41.63 20.99 25.26
CA VAL A 236 43.09 21.05 25.09
C VAL A 236 43.57 22.42 24.63
#